data_AF-A0AAE1L143-F1
#
_entry.id   AF-A0AAE1L143-F1
#
_cell.length_a   1.000
_cell.length_b   1.000
_cell.length_c   1.000
_cell.angle_alpha   90.00
_cell.angle_beta   90.00
_cell.angle_gamma   90.00
#
_symmetry.space_group_name_H-M   'P 1'
#
loop_
_entity.id
_entity.type
_entity.pdbx_description
1 polymer ?
#
loop_
_entity_poly.entity_id
_entity_poly.type
_entity_poly.pdbx_seq_one_letter_code
_entity_poly.pdbx_strand_id
1 'polypeptide(L)'
;MNSHHPHTTMKVKFALPRKLRQKCKEEYQRLTSDKLLSACLLGKTQNQNKHLHSRVWRYCSKYKSANKTILDLATAKAVIDYNAGYQEGNFQTLLGLPCTNIGKSAQKTKDKKRESVCSQRERKMNTHQLVDFN
;
A
#
# COMPACT_ATOMS: atom_id res chain seq x y z
N MET A 1 42.50 31.62 11.96
CA MET A 1 41.53 32.61 11.44
C MET A 1 40.56 31.87 10.54
N ASN A 2 39.41 31.43 11.08
CA ASN A 2 38.43 30.65 10.32
C ASN A 2 37.38 31.60 9.74
N SER A 3 37.43 31.80 8.41
CA SER A 3 36.41 32.55 7.67
C SER A 3 35.10 31.77 7.62
N HIS A 4 34.18 32.06 8.54
CA HIS A 4 32.78 31.68 8.41
C HIS A 4 32.19 32.37 7.18
N HIS A 5 31.88 31.59 6.14
CA HIS A 5 31.08 32.06 5.03
C HIS A 5 29.63 32.19 5.49
N PRO A 6 28.96 33.33 5.30
CA PRO A 6 27.55 33.45 5.63
C PRO A 6 26.75 32.53 4.70
N HIS A 7 25.96 31.62 5.26
CA HIS A 7 25.03 30.81 4.49
C HIS A 7 24.04 31.75 3.78
N THR A 8 24.11 31.80 2.44
CA THR A 8 23.11 32.49 1.61
C THR A 8 21.73 31.93 1.94
N THR A 9 20.92 32.71 2.64
CA THR A 9 19.52 32.37 2.87
C THR A 9 18.79 32.43 1.52
N MET A 10 18.60 31.28 0.89
CA MET A 10 17.79 31.22 -0.32
C MET A 10 16.37 31.70 0.01
N LYS A 11 15.98 32.87 -0.51
CA LYS A 11 14.59 33.35 -0.44
C LYS A 11 13.74 32.52 -1.39
N VAL A 12 13.31 31.34 -0.95
CA VAL A 12 12.35 30.51 -1.71
C VAL A 12 11.00 31.21 -1.69
N LYS A 13 10.70 32.02 -2.71
CA LYS A 13 9.36 32.58 -2.94
C LYS A 13 8.48 31.55 -3.66
N PHE A 14 8.19 30.41 -3.00
CA PHE A 14 7.19 29.47 -3.51
C PHE A 14 5.81 29.80 -2.93
N ALA A 15 5.26 30.94 -3.32
CA ALA A 15 3.93 31.34 -2.91
C ALA A 15 2.90 30.68 -3.84
N LEU A 16 2.41 29.50 -3.46
CA LEU A 16 1.29 28.84 -4.15
C LEU A 16 0.11 29.80 -4.28
N PRO A 17 -0.58 29.91 -5.44
CA PRO A 17 -1.80 30.69 -5.59
C PRO A 17 -2.82 30.41 -4.47
N ARG A 18 -3.54 31.43 -4.01
CA ARG A 18 -4.46 31.35 -2.85
C ARG A 18 -5.45 30.18 -2.97
N LYS A 19 -5.97 29.92 -4.17
CA LYS A 19 -6.88 28.81 -4.47
C LYS A 19 -6.22 27.44 -4.25
N LEU A 20 -4.95 27.28 -4.64
CA LEU A 20 -4.20 26.04 -4.43
C LEU A 20 -3.84 25.85 -2.96
N ARG A 21 -3.43 26.93 -2.26
CA ARG A 21 -3.19 26.87 -0.80
C ARG A 21 -4.43 26.45 -0.04
N GLN A 22 -5.59 26.97 -0.42
CA GLN A 22 -6.86 26.63 0.19
C GLN A 22 -7.18 25.14 0.00
N LYS A 23 -7.05 24.62 -1.23
CA LYS A 23 -7.20 23.17 -1.50
C LYS A 23 -6.21 22.31 -0.73
N CYS A 24 -4.94 22.70 -0.69
CA CYS A 24 -3.92 21.98 0.08
C CYS A 24 -4.25 21.98 1.58
N LYS A 25 -4.76 23.10 2.11
CA LYS A 25 -5.17 23.22 3.51
C LYS A 25 -6.38 22.35 3.82
N GLU A 26 -7.39 22.34 2.96
CA GLU A 26 -8.57 21.47 3.09
C GLU A 26 -8.17 19.99 3.11
N GLU A 27 -7.30 19.59 2.18
CA GLU A 27 -6.81 18.22 2.11
C GLU A 27 -5.93 17.88 3.32
N TYR A 28 -5.07 18.80 3.75
CA TYR A 28 -4.27 18.63 4.96
C TYR A 28 -5.17 18.42 6.18
N GLN A 29 -6.17 19.27 6.39
CA GLN A 29 -7.13 19.15 7.50
C GLN A 29 -7.91 17.83 7.47
N ARG A 30 -8.31 17.38 6.27
CA ARG A 30 -8.96 16.09 6.08
C ARG A 30 -8.04 14.93 6.51
N LEU A 31 -6.77 15.00 6.09
CA LEU A 31 -5.75 13.99 6.39
C LEU A 31 -5.30 14.00 7.85
N THR A 32 -5.37 15.15 8.53
CA THR A 32 -5.06 15.31 9.95
C THR A 32 -6.30 15.27 10.85
N SER A 33 -7.42 14.75 10.37
CA SER A 33 -8.59 14.58 11.24
C SER A 33 -8.30 13.49 12.29
N ASP A 34 -8.74 13.70 13.53
CA ASP A 34 -8.50 12.76 14.65
C ASP A 34 -9.04 11.36 14.36
N LYS A 35 -10.11 11.27 13.58
CA LYS A 35 -10.66 9.99 13.08
C LYS A 35 -9.67 9.25 12.18
N LEU A 36 -8.98 9.95 11.28
CA LEU A 36 -7.99 9.35 10.39
C LEU A 36 -6.69 9.03 11.15
N LEU A 37 -6.27 9.94 12.03
CA LEU A 37 -5.08 9.79 12.87
C LEU A 37 -5.25 8.63 13.86
N SER A 38 -6.39 8.48 14.51
CA SER A 38 -6.67 7.34 15.41
C SER A 38 -6.68 6.00 14.66
N ALA A 39 -7.17 5.95 13.43
CA ALA A 39 -7.04 4.76 12.57
C ALA A 39 -5.56 4.47 12.20
N CYS A 40 -4.74 5.51 12.02
CA CYS A 40 -3.30 5.37 11.80
C CYS A 40 -2.55 4.89 13.05
N LEU A 41 -2.87 5.41 14.24
CA LEU A 41 -2.23 5.07 15.52
C LEU A 41 -2.46 3.60 15.89
N LEU A 42 -3.66 3.09 15.61
CA LEU A 42 -3.98 1.68 15.83
C LEU A 42 -3.32 0.74 14.84
N GLY A 43 -2.58 1.24 13.84
CA GLY A 43 -2.03 0.44 12.75
C GLY A 43 -3.09 -0.08 11.77
N LYS A 44 -4.35 0.41 11.87
CA LYS A 44 -5.49 -0.04 11.05
C LYS A 44 -5.36 0.40 9.60
N THR A 45 -4.61 1.47 9.35
CA THR A 45 -4.21 1.91 8.01
C THR A 45 -2.73 1.68 7.78
N GLN A 46 -2.35 0.41 7.58
CA GLN A 46 -1.27 0.19 6.61
C GLN A 46 -1.85 0.51 5.24
N ASN A 47 -1.44 1.64 4.65
CA ASN A 47 -1.73 2.04 3.28
C ASN A 47 -1.92 0.81 2.36
N GLN A 48 -3.18 0.47 2.06
CA GLN A 48 -3.52 -0.65 1.19
C GLN A 48 -2.82 -0.50 -0.16
N ASN A 49 -2.54 0.71 -0.63
CA ASN A 49 -1.84 0.93 -1.89
C ASN A 49 -0.35 0.52 -1.82
N LYS A 50 0.32 0.59 -0.66
CA LYS A 50 1.71 0.08 -0.51
C LYS A 50 1.79 -1.43 -0.69
N HIS A 51 0.74 -2.15 -0.30
CA HIS A 51 0.68 -3.60 -0.50
C HIS A 51 0.29 -3.95 -1.95
N LEU A 52 -0.50 -3.12 -2.65
CA LEU A 52 -0.88 -3.36 -4.04
C LEU A 52 0.31 -3.14 -4.97
N HIS A 53 1.03 -2.03 -4.82
CA HIS A 53 2.23 -1.76 -5.61
C HIS A 53 3.28 -2.86 -5.43
N SER A 54 3.47 -3.38 -4.21
CA SER A 54 4.42 -4.49 -4.00
C SER A 54 3.98 -5.78 -4.71
N ARG A 55 2.66 -6.03 -4.86
CA ARG A 55 2.14 -7.13 -5.70
C ARG A 55 2.34 -6.88 -7.18
N VAL A 56 2.10 -5.67 -7.68
CA VAL A 56 2.40 -5.32 -9.08
C VAL A 56 3.87 -5.58 -9.35
N TRP A 57 4.77 -5.14 -8.45
CA TRP A 57 6.21 -5.35 -8.59
C TRP A 57 6.66 -6.80 -8.44
N ARG A 58 5.86 -7.64 -7.77
CA ARG A 58 6.09 -9.09 -7.71
C ARG A 58 5.81 -9.76 -9.06
N TYR A 59 4.83 -9.28 -9.82
CA TYR A 59 4.50 -9.82 -11.14
C TYR A 59 5.31 -9.18 -12.27
N CYS A 60 5.62 -7.89 -12.14
CA CYS A 60 6.42 -7.13 -13.09
C CYS A 60 7.53 -6.42 -12.33
N SER A 61 8.77 -6.93 -12.38
CA SER A 61 9.88 -6.34 -11.61
C SER A 61 10.09 -4.87 -11.96
N LYS A 62 10.14 -4.02 -10.93
CA LYS A 62 10.42 -2.58 -11.10
C LYS A 62 11.82 -2.27 -11.67
N TYR A 63 12.73 -3.25 -11.61
CA TYR A 63 14.11 -3.11 -12.06
C TYR A 63 14.32 -3.61 -13.50
N LYS A 64 13.29 -4.21 -14.10
CA LYS A 64 13.34 -4.73 -15.47
C LYS A 64 12.40 -3.92 -16.33
N SER A 65 12.82 -3.61 -17.54
CA SER A 65 11.97 -3.02 -18.56
C SER A 65 10.85 -4.00 -18.89
N ALA A 66 9.61 -3.49 -18.93
CA ALA A 66 8.44 -4.28 -19.30
C ALA A 66 7.59 -3.50 -20.30
N ASN A 67 7.06 -4.22 -21.29
CA ASN A 67 6.17 -3.65 -22.29
C ASN A 67 4.85 -3.26 -21.62
N LYS A 68 4.15 -2.25 -22.14
CA LYS A 68 2.88 -1.76 -21.58
C LYS A 68 1.88 -2.91 -21.33
N THR A 69 1.73 -3.83 -22.27
CA THR A 69 0.84 -4.98 -22.16
C THR A 69 1.15 -5.88 -20.96
N ILE A 70 2.43 -6.10 -20.66
CA ILE A 70 2.87 -6.91 -19.51
C ILE A 70 2.53 -6.18 -18.21
N LEU A 71 2.76 -4.88 -18.16
CA LEU A 71 2.44 -4.05 -16.99
C LEU A 71 0.94 -4.02 -16.74
N ASP A 72 0.12 -3.87 -17.78
CA ASP A 72 -1.34 -3.88 -17.67
C ASP A 72 -1.84 -5.23 -17.12
N LEU A 73 -1.33 -6.34 -17.67
CA LEU A 73 -1.67 -7.70 -17.21
C LEU A 73 -1.25 -7.94 -15.75
N ALA A 74 -0.01 -7.57 -15.41
CA ALA A 74 0.52 -7.69 -14.05
C ALA A 74 -0.31 -6.86 -13.05
N THR A 75 -0.74 -5.68 -13.46
CA THR A 75 -1.58 -4.79 -12.64
C THR A 75 -2.97 -5.39 -12.45
N ALA A 76 -3.64 -5.83 -13.52
CA ALA A 76 -4.93 -6.49 -13.44
C ALA A 76 -4.88 -7.73 -12.53
N LYS A 77 -3.84 -8.57 -12.69
CA LYS A 77 -3.63 -9.73 -11.83
C LYS A 77 -3.39 -9.35 -10.37
N ALA A 78 -2.59 -8.31 -10.10
CA ALA A 78 -2.35 -7.82 -8.74
C ALA A 78 -3.62 -7.34 -8.06
N VAL A 79 -4.49 -6.64 -8.78
CA VAL A 79 -5.79 -6.14 -8.29
C VAL A 79 -6.72 -7.30 -7.97
N ILE A 80 -6.85 -8.28 -8.88
CA ILE A 80 -7.68 -9.46 -8.66
C ILE A 80 -7.20 -10.25 -7.45
N ASP A 81 -5.91 -10.61 -7.41
CA ASP A 81 -5.33 -11.38 -6.30
C ASP A 81 -5.38 -10.61 -4.97
N TYR A 82 -5.45 -9.28 -5.02
CA TYR A 82 -5.59 -8.45 -3.83
C TYR A 82 -7.00 -8.50 -3.28
N ASN A 83 -7.99 -8.24 -4.13
CA ASN A 83 -9.38 -8.07 -3.71
C ASN A 83 -10.07 -9.41 -3.48
N ALA A 84 -9.82 -10.42 -4.33
CA ALA A 84 -10.50 -11.71 -4.30
C ALA A 84 -9.66 -12.83 -3.66
N GLY A 85 -8.37 -12.62 -3.40
CA GLY A 85 -7.47 -13.70 -2.98
C GLY A 85 -7.01 -14.57 -4.17
N TYR A 86 -6.31 -15.68 -3.91
CA TYR A 86 -5.60 -16.41 -4.97
C TYR A 86 -6.35 -17.65 -5.44
N GLN A 87 -7.30 -18.16 -4.65
CA GLN A 87 -8.25 -19.19 -5.08
C GLN A 87 -9.32 -18.58 -6.00
N GLU A 88 -10.10 -17.63 -5.50
CA GLU A 88 -11.17 -16.99 -6.27
C GLU A 88 -10.61 -16.08 -7.38
N GLY A 89 -9.52 -15.36 -7.08
CA GLY A 89 -8.82 -14.53 -8.05
C GLY A 89 -7.93 -15.27 -9.04
N ASN A 90 -8.08 -16.60 -9.16
CA ASN A 90 -7.25 -17.39 -10.05
C ASN A 90 -7.50 -17.00 -11.52
N PHE A 91 -6.58 -16.23 -12.06
CA PHE A 91 -6.60 -15.77 -13.45
C PHE A 91 -6.71 -16.90 -14.48
N GLN A 92 -6.10 -18.06 -14.22
CA GLN A 92 -6.19 -19.23 -15.10
C GLN A 92 -7.64 -19.72 -15.18
N THR A 93 -8.30 -19.83 -14.04
CA THR A 93 -9.71 -20.25 -13.95
C THR A 93 -10.65 -19.20 -14.53
N LEU A 94 -10.36 -17.92 -14.33
CA LEU A 94 -11.13 -16.83 -14.94
C LEU A 94 -11.10 -16.87 -16.48
N LEU A 95 -9.99 -17.33 -17.06
CA LEU A 95 -9.85 -17.54 -18.50
C LEU A 95 -10.37 -18.91 -18.99
N GLY A 96 -11.03 -19.68 -18.12
CA GLY A 96 -11.53 -21.02 -18.46
C GLY A 96 -10.44 -22.08 -18.61
N LEU A 97 -9.21 -21.78 -18.19
CA LEU A 97 -8.09 -22.70 -18.30
C LEU A 97 -8.05 -23.64 -17.07
N PRO A 98 -7.78 -24.94 -17.28
CA PRO A 98 -7.77 -25.91 -16.19
C PRO A 98 -6.67 -25.61 -15.18
N CYS A 99 -7.02 -25.63 -13.89
CA CYS A 99 -6.06 -25.54 -12.79
C CYS A 99 -5.88 -26.92 -12.16
N THR A 100 -4.64 -27.40 -12.09
CA THR A 100 -4.31 -28.68 -11.48
C THR A 100 -4.58 -28.67 -9.97
N ASN A 101 -4.78 -29.84 -9.38
CA ASN A 101 -4.98 -29.98 -7.93
C ASN A 101 -3.78 -29.44 -7.12
N ILE A 102 -2.58 -29.54 -7.67
CA ILE A 102 -1.36 -28.93 -7.12
C ILE A 102 -1.49 -27.41 -7.11
N GLY A 103 -1.93 -26.81 -8.22
CA GLY A 103 -2.15 -25.37 -8.35
C GLY A 103 -3.19 -24.85 -7.35
N LYS A 104 -4.33 -25.54 -7.23
CA LYS A 104 -5.37 -25.23 -6.24
C LYS A 104 -4.85 -25.31 -4.80
N SER A 105 -4.11 -26.36 -4.49
CA SER A 105 -3.52 -26.53 -3.14
C SER A 105 -2.51 -25.43 -2.82
N ALA A 106 -1.65 -25.07 -3.77
CA ALA A 106 -0.69 -23.99 -3.61
C ALA A 106 -1.36 -22.62 -3.40
N GLN A 107 -2.45 -22.34 -4.12
CA GLN A 107 -3.25 -21.13 -3.94
C GLN A 107 -3.91 -21.08 -2.55
N LYS A 108 -4.52 -22.18 -2.11
CA LYS A 108 -5.10 -22.30 -0.75
C LYS A 108 -4.07 -22.03 0.35
N THR A 109 -2.85 -22.57 0.21
CA THR A 109 -1.75 -22.29 1.16
C THR A 109 -1.35 -20.81 1.16
N LYS A 110 -1.34 -20.15 -0.01
CA LYS A 110 -1.06 -18.72 -0.09
C LYS A 110 -2.16 -17.90 0.60
N ASP A 111 -3.44 -18.27 0.44
CA ASP A 111 -4.57 -17.56 1.08
C ASP A 111 -4.52 -17.72 2.60
N LYS A 112 -4.29 -18.95 3.10
CA LYS A 112 -4.06 -19.19 4.54
C LYS A 112 -2.92 -18.36 5.11
N LYS A 113 -1.82 -18.21 4.37
CA LYS A 113 -0.69 -17.36 4.79
C LYS A 113 -1.12 -15.90 4.91
N ARG A 114 -1.91 -15.38 3.97
CA ARG A 114 -2.46 -14.01 4.04
C ARG A 114 -3.36 -13.81 5.25
N GLU A 115 -4.30 -14.72 5.46
CA GLU A 115 -5.19 -14.70 6.62
C GLU A 115 -4.40 -14.72 7.92
N SER A 116 -3.42 -15.62 8.06
CA SER A 116 -2.57 -15.70 9.25
C SER A 116 -1.79 -14.41 9.54
N VAL A 117 -1.31 -13.74 8.49
CA VAL A 117 -0.59 -12.47 8.63
C VAL A 117 -1.56 -11.36 9.03
N CYS A 118 -2.80 -11.37 8.52
CA CYS A 118 -3.85 -10.44 8.93
C CYS A 118 -4.18 -10.62 10.42
N SER A 119 -4.50 -11.84 10.84
CA SER A 119 -4.83 -12.15 12.24
C SER A 119 -3.67 -11.85 13.20
N GLN A 120 -2.43 -12.10 12.80
CA GLN A 120 -1.28 -11.79 13.65
C GLN A 120 -1.03 -10.28 13.77
N ARG A 121 -1.34 -9.50 12.75
CA ARG A 121 -1.31 -8.03 12.82
C ARG A 121 -2.42 -7.51 13.73
N GLU A 122 -3.64 -8.02 13.60
CA GLU A 122 -4.76 -7.69 14.49
C GLU A 122 -4.41 -7.97 15.95
N ARG A 123 -3.81 -9.13 16.24
CA ARG A 123 -3.35 -9.47 17.61
C ARG A 123 -2.33 -8.48 18.15
N LYS A 124 -1.32 -8.10 17.36
CA LYS A 124 -0.31 -7.09 17.74
C LYS A 124 -0.93 -5.71 18.01
N MET A 125 -1.96 -5.36 17.25
CA MET A 125 -2.67 -4.08 17.41
C MET A 125 -3.51 -4.07 18.68
N ASN A 126 -4.23 -5.17 18.97
CA ASN A 126 -4.99 -5.30 20.22
C ASN A 126 -4.08 -5.30 21.45
N THR A 127 -2.86 -5.83 21.35
CA THR A 127 -1.89 -5.74 22.45
C THR A 127 -1.42 -4.31 22.68
N HIS A 128 -1.19 -3.52 21.62
CA HIS A 128 -0.83 -2.11 21.75
C HIS A 128 -1.94 -1.27 22.39
N GLN A 129 -3.20 -1.53 22.08
CA GLN A 129 -4.33 -0.83 22.71
C GLN A 129 -4.44 -1.09 24.22
N LEU A 130 -3.95 -2.22 24.74
CA LEU A 130 -4.02 -2.52 26.17
C LEU A 130 -2.92 -1.83 26.99
N VAL A 131 -1.85 -1.36 26.36
CA VAL A 131 -0.73 -0.68 27.03
C VAL A 131 -0.94 0.83 27.16
N ASP A 132 -1.82 1.41 26.32
CA ASP A 132 -2.07 2.87 26.29
C ASP A 132 -3.15 3.33 27.31
N PHE A 133 -3.73 2.42 28.11
CA PHE A 133 -4.77 2.70 29.13
C PHE A 133 -4.33 2.46 30.59
N ASN A 134 -3.05 2.20 30.85
CA ASN A 134 -2.48 2.11 32.20
C ASN A 134 -1.45 3.20 32.46
#